data_AF-A0A561VPX0-F1
#
_entry.id   AF-A0A561VPX0-F1
#
_cell.length_a   1.000
_cell.length_b   1.000
_cell.length_c   1.000
_cell.angle_alpha   90.00
_cell.angle_beta   90.00
_cell.angle_gamma   90.00
#
_symmetry.space_group_name_H-M   'P 1'
#
loop_
_entity.id
_entity.type
_entity.pdbx_description
1 polymer ?
#
loop_
_entity_poly.entity_id
_entity_poly.type
_entity_poly.pdbx_seq_one_letter_code
_entity_poly.pdbx_strand_id
1 'polypeptide(L)'
;MRRSSNNRQDHREDKIPTHQQTHQAGRHLAVGEALLRGHQASLAGAQTFIDVDGSRAAVLVAGKGAWMIADVDKFTDSTIAAYVLVDVSGAHPRFYIAPGDELRHDVRQRHQQFMDRVGVRPRNSESLHTKIEPQNVARWEDNWSAFDR
;
A
#
# COMPACT_ATOMS: atom_id res chain seq x y z
N MET A 1 -53.15 -7.99 -29.72
CA MET A 1 -52.18 -7.15 -28.99
C MET A 1 -51.70 -7.89 -27.74
N ARG A 2 -50.48 -8.46 -27.75
CA ARG A 2 -49.78 -8.94 -26.55
C ARG A 2 -48.43 -8.21 -26.53
N ARG A 3 -48.21 -7.35 -25.54
CA ARG A 3 -46.92 -6.70 -25.32
C ARG A 3 -46.04 -7.68 -24.54
N SER A 4 -44.98 -8.16 -25.17
CA SER A 4 -43.88 -8.83 -24.47
C SER A 4 -43.10 -7.78 -23.69
N SER A 5 -43.18 -7.84 -22.37
CA SER A 5 -42.30 -7.12 -21.47
C SER A 5 -40.90 -7.76 -21.54
N ASN A 6 -39.96 -7.06 -22.17
CA ASN A 6 -38.57 -7.49 -22.20
C ASN A 6 -37.92 -7.12 -20.87
N ASN A 7 -37.72 -8.13 -20.03
CA ASN A 7 -37.06 -8.06 -18.74
C ASN A 7 -35.55 -7.84 -18.97
N ARG A 8 -35.06 -6.59 -18.87
CA ARG A 8 -33.63 -6.33 -18.78
C ARG A 8 -33.20 -6.56 -17.33
N GLN A 9 -32.73 -7.77 -17.04
CA GLN A 9 -31.89 -8.00 -15.87
C GLN A 9 -30.53 -7.36 -16.13
N ASP A 10 -30.32 -6.21 -15.49
CA ASP A 10 -29.04 -5.51 -15.41
C ASP A 10 -28.12 -6.33 -14.49
N HIS A 11 -27.40 -7.30 -15.06
CA HIS A 11 -26.31 -7.98 -14.37
C HIS A 11 -25.16 -6.99 -14.23
N ARG A 12 -25.11 -6.27 -13.10
CA ARG A 12 -23.89 -5.59 -12.68
C ARG A 12 -22.87 -6.69 -12.35
N GLU A 13 -22.00 -7.00 -13.30
CA GLU A 13 -20.75 -7.67 -12.99
C GLU A 13 -20.00 -6.80 -11.97
N ASP A 14 -19.72 -7.37 -10.80
CA ASP A 14 -18.84 -6.74 -9.82
C ASP A 14 -17.44 -6.63 -10.44
N LYS A 15 -17.17 -5.49 -11.07
CA LYS A 15 -15.91 -5.23 -11.74
C LYS A 15 -14.81 -5.09 -10.71
N ILE A 16 -14.00 -6.12 -10.54
CA ILE A 16 -12.84 -6.12 -9.65
C ILE A 16 -11.86 -5.04 -10.14
N PRO A 17 -11.45 -4.07 -9.29
CA PRO A 17 -10.46 -3.08 -9.66
C PRO A 17 -9.14 -3.71 -10.10
N THR A 18 -8.52 -3.17 -11.14
CA THR A 18 -7.18 -3.59 -11.54
C THR A 18 -6.15 -3.13 -10.50
N HIS A 19 -4.98 -3.78 -10.47
CA HIS A 19 -3.88 -3.36 -9.59
C HIS A 19 -3.52 -1.88 -9.79
N GLN A 20 -3.54 -1.42 -11.05
CA GLN A 20 -3.32 -0.02 -11.41
C GLN A 20 -4.39 0.90 -10.82
N GLN A 21 -5.68 0.54 -10.89
CA GLN A 21 -6.75 1.33 -10.30
C GLN A 21 -6.59 1.44 -8.78
N THR A 22 -6.25 0.33 -8.11
CA THR A 22 -5.99 0.31 -6.66
C THR A 22 -4.82 1.21 -6.27
N HIS A 23 -3.70 1.16 -7.01
CA HIS A 23 -2.56 2.05 -6.74
C HIS A 23 -2.87 3.52 -6.95
N GLN A 24 -3.60 3.87 -8.02
CA GLN A 24 -4.00 5.26 -8.24
C GLN A 24 -4.92 5.76 -7.14
N ALA A 25 -5.93 4.96 -6.76
CA ALA A 25 -6.83 5.31 -5.67
C ALA A 25 -6.06 5.58 -4.37
N GLY A 26 -5.13 4.69 -4.00
CA GLY A 26 -4.32 4.90 -2.79
C GLY A 26 -3.45 6.15 -2.82
N ARG A 27 -2.86 6.50 -3.98
CA ARG A 27 -2.10 7.76 -4.12
C ARG A 27 -2.97 8.99 -3.96
N HIS A 28 -4.15 9.00 -4.57
CA HIS A 28 -5.10 10.10 -4.44
C HIS A 28 -5.60 10.24 -3.01
N LEU A 29 -5.88 9.13 -2.32
CA LEU A 29 -6.22 9.12 -0.89
C LEU A 29 -5.08 9.69 -0.04
N ALA A 30 -3.84 9.26 -0.27
CA ALA A 30 -2.69 9.77 0.46
C ALA A 30 -2.47 11.28 0.25
N VAL A 31 -2.57 11.77 -0.99
CA VAL A 31 -2.48 13.22 -1.27
C VAL A 31 -3.62 13.98 -0.60
N GLY A 32 -4.86 13.48 -0.71
CA GLY A 32 -6.02 14.10 -0.10
C GLY A 32 -5.91 14.21 1.41
N GLU A 33 -5.51 13.12 2.08
CA GLU A 33 -5.31 13.11 3.53
C GLU A 33 -4.19 14.06 3.94
N ALA A 34 -3.04 14.05 3.26
CA ALA A 34 -1.93 14.98 3.54
C ALA A 34 -2.38 16.45 3.47
N LEU A 35 -3.17 16.81 2.44
CA LEU A 35 -3.72 18.17 2.29
C LEU A 35 -4.68 18.53 3.44
N LEU A 36 -5.54 17.60 3.87
CA LEU A 36 -6.45 17.79 5.01
C LEU A 36 -5.70 18.01 6.32
N ARG A 37 -4.50 17.44 6.44
CA ARG A 37 -3.60 17.60 7.59
C ARG A 37 -2.75 18.88 7.52
N GLY A 38 -2.83 19.65 6.43
CA GLY A 38 -2.15 20.93 6.29
C GLY A 38 -0.81 20.87 5.55
N HIS A 39 -0.40 19.71 5.04
CA HIS A 39 0.82 19.58 4.24
C HIS A 39 0.59 20.02 2.79
N GLN A 40 1.66 20.44 2.12
CA GLN A 40 1.65 20.60 0.66
C GLN A 40 1.90 19.23 0.03
N ALA A 41 0.90 18.67 -0.68
CA ALA A 41 1.03 17.35 -1.29
C ALA A 41 0.62 17.32 -2.77
N SER A 42 1.30 16.48 -3.55
CA SER A 42 0.99 16.26 -4.97
C SER A 42 1.36 14.85 -5.44
N LEU A 43 0.79 14.45 -6.57
CA LEU A 43 1.19 13.21 -7.24
C LEU A 43 2.56 13.38 -7.91
N ALA A 44 3.47 12.44 -7.68
CA ALA A 44 4.83 12.50 -8.22
C ALA A 44 5.11 11.33 -9.18
N GLY A 45 5.65 11.62 -10.37
CA GLY A 45 6.17 10.65 -11.33
C GLY A 45 5.31 9.39 -11.58
N ALA A 46 5.99 8.25 -11.73
CA ALA A 46 5.37 6.95 -12.01
C ALA A 46 4.49 6.42 -10.84
N GLN A 47 3.70 5.38 -11.12
CA GLN A 47 2.46 4.92 -10.47
C GLN A 47 2.45 4.65 -8.95
N THR A 48 3.49 5.01 -8.20
CA THR A 48 3.58 4.74 -6.75
C THR A 48 4.07 5.92 -5.93
N PHE A 49 4.40 7.08 -6.51
CA PHE A 49 4.98 8.18 -5.72
C PHE A 49 4.05 9.38 -5.52
N ILE A 50 4.26 10.06 -4.40
CA ILE A 50 3.72 11.38 -4.06
C ILE A 50 4.86 12.24 -3.54
N ASP A 51 4.69 13.56 -3.59
CA ASP A 51 5.55 14.52 -2.89
C ASP A 51 4.73 15.16 -1.77
N VAL A 52 5.30 15.28 -0.57
CA VAL A 52 4.73 15.93 0.61
C VAL A 52 5.79 16.86 1.21
N ASP A 53 5.50 18.16 1.27
CA ASP A 53 6.43 19.22 1.73
C ASP A 53 7.83 19.15 1.09
N GLY A 54 7.85 18.85 -0.21
CA GLY A 54 9.08 18.69 -1.00
C GLY A 54 9.83 17.38 -0.76
N SER A 55 9.30 16.48 0.07
CA SER A 55 9.84 15.14 0.32
C SER A 55 9.08 14.08 -0.48
N ARG A 56 9.81 13.27 -1.24
CA ARG A 56 9.22 12.20 -2.05
C ARG A 56 8.94 10.96 -1.21
N ALA A 57 7.72 10.44 -1.31
CA ALA A 57 7.28 9.22 -0.63
C ALA A 57 6.71 8.19 -1.62
N ALA A 58 6.91 6.90 -1.32
CA ALA A 58 6.24 5.82 -2.03
C ALA A 58 4.93 5.43 -1.33
N VAL A 59 3.93 5.08 -2.11
CA VAL A 59 2.60 4.69 -1.65
C VAL A 59 2.40 3.20 -1.89
N LEU A 60 2.06 2.48 -0.83
CA LEU A 60 1.64 1.08 -0.88
C LEU A 60 0.18 0.97 -0.47
N VAL A 61 -0.59 0.12 -1.14
CA VAL A 61 -2.04 -0.02 -0.89
C VAL A 61 -2.38 -1.44 -0.49
N ALA A 62 -3.08 -1.60 0.63
CA ALA A 62 -3.64 -2.85 1.10
C ALA A 62 -5.15 -2.88 0.82
N GLY A 63 -5.55 -3.63 -0.20
CA GLY A 63 -6.98 -3.87 -0.49
C GLY A 63 -7.59 -5.03 0.30
N LYS A 64 -6.77 -5.85 0.96
CA LYS A 64 -7.18 -7.06 1.68
C LYS A 64 -6.52 -7.16 3.06
N GLY A 65 -6.23 -6.02 3.69
CA GLY A 65 -5.71 -5.94 5.05
C GLY A 65 -4.21 -6.21 5.21
N ALA A 66 -3.46 -6.36 4.10
CA ALA A 66 -2.00 -6.45 4.14
C ALA A 66 -1.37 -5.89 2.85
N TRP A 67 -0.16 -5.35 2.95
CA TRP A 67 0.62 -4.90 1.80
C TRP A 67 1.51 -6.04 1.30
N MET A 68 1.40 -6.34 0.01
CA MET A 68 2.25 -7.34 -0.63
C MET A 68 3.53 -6.71 -1.16
N ILE A 69 4.66 -7.27 -0.76
CA ILE A 69 5.97 -7.00 -1.35
C ILE A 69 6.32 -8.20 -2.23
N ALA A 70 6.38 -7.97 -3.54
CA ALA A 70 6.69 -9.01 -4.51
C ALA A 70 8.17 -9.45 -4.46
N ASP A 71 9.06 -8.53 -4.08
CA ASP A 71 10.49 -8.77 -4.04
C ASP A 71 11.07 -8.05 -2.82
N VAL A 72 11.41 -8.82 -1.79
CA VAL A 72 11.94 -8.30 -0.53
C VAL A 72 13.33 -7.69 -0.70
N ASP A 73 14.16 -8.23 -1.59
CA ASP A 73 15.52 -7.74 -1.81
C ASP A 73 15.44 -6.36 -2.46
N LYS A 74 14.67 -6.24 -3.55
CA LYS A 74 14.41 -4.96 -4.20
C LYS A 74 13.78 -3.93 -3.26
N PHE A 75 12.87 -4.36 -2.39
CA PHE A 75 12.26 -3.46 -1.41
C PHE A 75 13.30 -2.94 -0.42
N THR A 76 14.11 -3.83 0.16
CA THR A 76 15.07 -3.48 1.21
C THR A 76 16.29 -2.71 0.69
N ASP A 77 16.61 -2.85 -0.60
CA ASP A 77 17.68 -2.11 -1.28
C ASP A 77 17.25 -0.75 -1.83
N SER A 78 15.95 -0.43 -1.76
CA SER A 78 15.46 0.88 -2.21
C SER A 78 15.98 2.04 -1.33
N THR A 79 16.08 3.24 -1.91
CA THR A 79 16.53 4.47 -1.23
C THR A 79 15.39 5.44 -0.93
N ILE A 80 14.16 4.95 -0.92
CA ILE A 80 12.97 5.75 -0.69
C ILE A 80 12.98 6.26 0.76
N ALA A 81 12.85 7.58 0.94
CA ALA A 81 12.96 8.23 2.24
C ALA A 81 11.77 7.95 3.16
N ALA A 82 10.56 7.85 2.60
CA ALA A 82 9.34 7.61 3.36
C ALA A 82 8.34 6.75 2.58
N TYR A 83 7.55 5.97 3.32
CA TYR A 83 6.45 5.19 2.78
C TYR A 83 5.14 5.62 3.41
N VAL A 84 4.13 5.89 2.57
CA VAL A 84 2.74 6.02 2.99
C VAL A 84 2.02 4.72 2.67
N LEU A 85 1.72 3.94 3.70
CA LEU A 85 0.96 2.71 3.59
C LEU A 85 -0.52 3.04 3.80
N VAL A 86 -1.34 2.78 2.78
CA VAL A 86 -2.78 3.03 2.79
C VAL A 86 -3.51 1.70 2.89
N ASP A 87 -4.27 1.50 3.96
CA ASP A 87 -5.18 0.36 4.11
C ASP A 87 -6.60 0.80 3.73
N VAL A 88 -7.16 0.18 2.69
CA VAL A 88 -8.51 0.46 2.18
C VAL A 88 -9.45 -0.74 2.38
N SER A 89 -9.07 -1.70 3.20
CA SER A 89 -9.88 -2.90 3.46
C SER A 89 -11.04 -2.67 4.43
N GLY A 90 -11.02 -1.56 5.18
CA GLY A 90 -12.07 -1.16 6.10
C GLY A 90 -13.06 -0.14 5.51
N ALA A 91 -14.02 0.31 6.34
CA ALA A 91 -15.00 1.32 5.97
C ALA A 91 -14.37 2.70 5.69
N HIS A 92 -13.27 3.02 6.40
CA HIS A 92 -12.49 4.24 6.20
C HIS A 92 -11.03 3.86 5.93
N PRO A 93 -10.34 4.55 5.02
CA PRO A 93 -8.92 4.36 4.82
C PRO A 93 -8.13 4.64 6.09
N ARG A 94 -7.09 3.83 6.35
CA ARG A 94 -6.10 4.07 7.40
C ARG A 94 -4.75 4.33 6.77
N PHE A 95 -3.97 5.19 7.40
CA PHE A 95 -2.69 5.66 6.88
C PHE A 95 -1.58 5.37 7.88
N TYR A 96 -0.45 4.87 7.38
CA TYR A 96 0.75 4.64 8.17
C TYR A 96 1.93 5.29 7.45
N ILE A 97 2.65 6.18 8.13
CA ILE A 97 3.72 6.98 7.54
C ILE A 97 5.03 6.57 8.19
N ALA A 98 5.75 5.72 7.46
CA ALA A 98 6.95 5.07 7.96
C ALA A 98 8.22 5.69 7.35
N PRO A 99 9.23 6.00 8.19
CA PRO A 99 10.58 6.27 7.70
C PRO A 99 11.09 5.09 6.88
N GLY A 100 11.66 5.37 5.72
CA GLY A 100 12.05 4.34 4.75
C GLY A 100 13.09 3.38 5.30
N ASP A 101 14.12 3.89 5.98
CA ASP A 101 15.19 3.09 6.55
C ASP A 101 14.66 2.12 7.61
N GLU A 102 13.80 2.61 8.50
CA GLU A 102 13.19 1.81 9.55
C GLU A 102 12.25 0.74 8.97
N LEU A 103 11.38 1.09 8.02
CA LEU A 103 10.48 0.11 7.41
C LEU A 103 11.25 -0.99 6.68
N ARG A 104 12.31 -0.65 5.94
CA ARG A 104 13.16 -1.63 5.26
C ARG A 104 13.90 -2.52 6.24
N HIS A 105 14.44 -1.95 7.32
CA HIS A 105 15.09 -2.73 8.38
C HIS A 105 14.12 -3.75 8.99
N ASP A 106 12.93 -3.29 9.39
CA ASP A 106 11.85 -4.11 9.93
C ASP A 106 11.44 -5.26 9.00
N VAL A 107 11.26 -4.96 7.71
CA VAL A 107 10.89 -5.94 6.69
C VAL A 107 11.99 -6.98 6.49
N ARG A 108 13.25 -6.54 6.41
CA ARG A 108 14.42 -7.42 6.30
C ARG A 108 14.52 -8.36 7.51
N GLN A 109 14.39 -7.82 8.72
CA GLN A 109 14.48 -8.61 9.94
C GLN A 109 13.37 -9.67 10.01
N ARG A 110 12.12 -9.30 9.74
CA ARG A 110 10.99 -10.26 9.73
C ARG A 110 11.14 -11.32 8.64
N HIS A 111 11.66 -10.94 7.47
CA HIS A 111 11.93 -11.89 6.40
C HIS A 111 13.01 -12.89 6.82
N GLN A 112 14.12 -12.43 7.40
CA GLN A 112 15.19 -13.29 7.88
C GLN A 112 14.70 -14.26 8.96
N GLN A 113 13.96 -13.77 9.97
CA GLN A 113 13.38 -14.62 11.02
C GLN A 113 12.45 -15.70 10.46
N PHE A 114 11.70 -15.38 9.41
CA PHE A 114 10.86 -16.36 8.72
C PHE A 114 11.73 -17.43 8.02
N MET A 115 12.76 -17.02 7.29
CA MET A 115 13.68 -17.92 6.60
C MET A 115 14.47 -18.80 7.56
N ASP A 116 14.92 -18.28 8.69
CA ASP A 116 15.61 -19.06 9.73
C ASP A 116 14.74 -20.19 10.29
N ARG A 117 13.42 -19.96 10.36
CA ARG A 117 12.45 -20.96 10.85
C ARG A 117 12.14 -22.05 9.82
N VAL A 118 12.05 -21.69 8.54
CA VAL A 118 11.61 -22.64 7.49
C VAL A 118 12.76 -23.26 6.71
N GLY A 119 13.94 -22.62 6.68
CA GLY A 119 15.09 -22.95 5.85
C GLY A 119 14.79 -22.74 4.37
N VAL A 120 13.95 -23.61 3.83
CA VAL A 120 13.40 -23.54 2.46
C VAL A 120 11.89 -23.36 2.56
N ARG A 121 11.35 -22.47 1.72
CA ARG A 121 9.91 -22.22 1.69
C ARG A 121 9.15 -23.50 1.30
N PRO A 122 8.13 -23.95 2.07
CA PRO A 122 7.47 -25.25 1.88
C PRO A 122 6.71 -25.47 0.56
N ARG A 123 6.60 -24.45 -0.31
CA ARG A 123 5.81 -24.51 -1.55
C ARG A 123 6.53 -23.91 -2.75
N ASN A 124 7.18 -22.76 -2.57
CA ASN A 124 7.93 -22.06 -3.61
C ASN A 124 9.28 -21.60 -3.03
N SER A 125 10.35 -22.37 -3.24
CA SER A 125 11.69 -22.10 -2.69
C SER A 125 12.21 -20.72 -3.09
N GLU A 126 11.97 -20.31 -4.34
CA GLU A 126 12.48 -19.07 -4.94
C GLU A 126 11.63 -17.83 -4.63
N SER A 127 10.52 -17.96 -3.90
CA SER A 127 9.61 -16.83 -3.70
C SER A 127 10.21 -15.78 -2.75
N LEU A 128 10.45 -14.59 -3.29
CA LEU A 128 10.86 -13.40 -2.52
C LEU A 128 9.68 -12.61 -1.94
N HIS A 129 8.48 -13.18 -1.99
CA HIS A 129 7.28 -12.51 -1.52
C HIS A 129 7.28 -12.41 0.01
N THR A 130 6.97 -11.22 0.50
CA THR A 130 6.68 -10.98 1.90
C THR A 130 5.46 -10.07 2.05
N LYS A 131 4.89 -10.04 3.25
CA LYS A 131 3.75 -9.20 3.57
C LYS A 131 4.10 -8.28 4.73
N ILE A 132 3.58 -7.07 4.67
CA ILE A 132 3.52 -6.16 5.80
C ILE A 132 2.09 -6.23 6.32
N GLU A 133 1.94 -6.58 7.58
CA GLU A 133 0.65 -6.62 8.26
C GLU A 133 0.43 -5.31 9.05
N PRO A 134 -0.82 -4.89 9.31
CA PRO A 134 -1.10 -3.66 10.06
C PRO A 134 -0.38 -3.59 11.41
N GLN A 135 -0.30 -4.70 12.15
CA GLN A 135 0.43 -4.76 13.43
C GLN A 135 1.94 -4.49 13.29
N ASN A 136 2.53 -4.67 12.11
CA ASN A 136 3.94 -4.38 11.87
C ASN A 136 4.23 -2.88 11.79
N VAL A 137 3.22 -2.10 11.40
CA VAL A 137 3.34 -0.66 11.11
C VAL A 137 2.50 0.20 12.04
N ALA A 138 1.80 -0.39 13.01
CA ALA A 138 0.89 0.30 13.93
C ALA A 138 1.53 1.51 14.65
N ARG A 139 2.84 1.45 14.93
CA ARG A 139 3.58 2.57 15.54
C ARG A 139 3.67 3.83 14.68
N TRP A 140 3.40 3.70 13.38
CA TRP A 140 3.42 4.79 12.40
C TRP A 140 2.03 5.19 11.94
N GLU A 141 0.98 4.67 12.58
CA GLU A 141 -0.39 5.04 12.26
C GLU A 141 -0.59 6.55 12.44
N ASP A 142 -1.12 7.18 11.40
CA ASP A 142 -1.44 8.61 11.33
C ASP A 142 -0.26 9.57 11.61
N ASN A 143 0.98 9.09 11.48
CA ASN A 143 2.20 9.85 11.76
C ASN A 143 2.60 10.83 10.63
N TRP A 144 1.67 11.68 10.21
CA TRP A 144 1.91 12.67 9.14
C TRP A 144 3.01 13.68 9.49
N SER A 145 3.23 13.92 10.79
CA SER A 145 4.35 14.73 11.30
C SER A 145 5.74 14.18 10.93
N ALA A 146 5.84 12.96 10.39
CA ALA A 146 7.08 12.47 9.80
C ALA A 146 7.56 13.31 8.59
N PHE A 147 6.70 14.16 8.02
CA PHE A 147 7.05 15.12 6.98
C PHE A 147 7.36 16.52 7.53
N ASP A 148 7.10 16.79 8.81
CA ASP A 148 7.45 18.05 9.45
C ASP A 148 8.98 18.17 9.50
N ARG A 149 9.50 19.26 8.94
CA ARG A 149 10.92 19.62 9.02
C ARG A 149 11.14 20.77 9.99
#